data_AF-A0A7X9LZ04-F1
#
_entry.id   AF-A0A7X9LZ04-F1
#
_cell.length_a   1.000
_cell.length_b   1.000
_cell.length_c   1.000
_cell.angle_alpha   90.00
_cell.angle_beta   90.00
_cell.angle_gamma   90.00
#
_symmetry.space_group_name_H-M   'P 1'
#
loop_
_entity.id
_entity.type
_entity.pdbx_description
1 polymer ?
#
loop_
_entity_poly.entity_id
_entity_poly.type
_entity_poly.pdbx_seq_one_letter_code
_entity_poly.pdbx_strand_id
1 'polypeptide(L)'
;MGSKKDFESQKNNGKGVDYVSTVIAQKWGNSLGIRIPKEAAERIGIDQGSEMELNVIGKEGIITLKPKRARKKYTLDELIAQITPDNRHQEIDLGTEGRELI
;
A
#
# COMPACT_ATOMS: atom_id res chain seq x y z
N MET A 1 30.82 -32.61 26.33
CA MET A 1 30.89 -31.34 27.10
C MET A 1 31.88 -30.45 26.38
N GLY A 2 31.50 -29.40 25.68
CA GLY A 2 30.52 -28.38 26.02
C GLY A 2 31.20 -27.06 25.68
N SER A 3 30.86 -26.50 24.52
CA SER A 3 31.16 -25.11 24.18
C SER A 3 30.15 -24.68 23.13
N LYS A 4 28.95 -24.34 23.63
CA LYS A 4 28.08 -23.39 22.94
C LYS A 4 28.87 -22.09 22.87
N LYS A 5 29.28 -21.68 21.68
CA LYS A 5 29.53 -20.27 21.40
C LYS A 5 28.25 -19.76 20.79
N ASP A 6 27.50 -19.02 21.60
CA ASP A 6 26.36 -18.25 21.18
C ASP A 6 26.86 -17.29 20.09
N PHE A 7 26.43 -17.54 18.86
CA PHE A 7 26.65 -16.61 17.76
C PHE A 7 25.65 -15.47 17.96
N GLU A 8 26.10 -14.43 18.66
CA GLU A 8 25.45 -13.13 18.62
C GLU A 8 25.37 -12.70 17.15
N SER A 9 24.14 -12.63 16.64
CA SER A 9 23.85 -12.16 15.30
C SER A 9 24.19 -10.67 15.24
N GLN A 10 25.34 -10.36 14.65
CA GLN A 10 25.72 -9.01 14.33
C GLN A 10 24.70 -8.42 13.35
N LYS A 11 23.99 -7.37 13.80
CA LYS A 11 23.16 -6.51 12.97
C LYS A 11 24.00 -5.91 11.84
N ASN A 12 23.91 -6.50 10.65
CA ASN A 12 24.45 -5.91 9.44
C ASN A 12 23.42 -4.93 8.86
N ASN A 13 23.60 -3.65 9.21
CA ASN A 13 23.05 -2.52 8.47
C ASN A 13 23.76 -2.42 7.10
N GLY A 14 23.27 -3.17 6.11
CA GLY A 14 23.59 -2.97 4.70
C GLY A 14 22.28 -2.73 3.95
N LYS A 15 22.23 -1.73 3.06
CA LYS A 15 21.13 -1.57 2.09
C LYS A 15 21.21 -2.73 1.07
N GLY A 16 20.96 -3.94 1.55
CA GLY A 16 20.84 -5.14 0.73
C GLY A 16 19.50 -5.12 0.02
N VAL A 17 19.47 -5.66 -1.18
CA VAL A 17 18.20 -5.91 -1.86
C VAL A 17 17.57 -7.13 -1.19
N ASP A 18 16.46 -6.93 -0.46
CA ASP A 18 15.80 -7.98 0.32
C ASP A 18 15.09 -9.04 -0.54
N TYR A 19 14.90 -8.77 -1.83
CA TYR A 19 14.27 -9.65 -2.80
C TYR A 19 14.74 -9.33 -4.23
N VAL A 20 15.23 -10.31 -4.97
CA VAL A 20 15.68 -10.15 -6.37
C VAL A 20 14.98 -11.18 -7.24
N SER A 21 14.38 -10.71 -8.34
CA SER A 21 13.82 -11.57 -9.39
C SER A 21 13.92 -10.88 -10.75
N THR A 22 14.12 -11.64 -11.81
CA THR A 22 14.00 -11.14 -13.19
C THR A 22 12.55 -11.28 -13.65
N VAL A 23 11.98 -10.19 -14.18
CA VAL A 23 10.61 -10.17 -14.74
C VAL A 23 10.63 -9.57 -16.13
N ILE A 24 9.66 -9.96 -16.96
CA ILE A 24 9.52 -9.47 -18.33
C ILE A 24 8.38 -8.45 -18.38
N ALA A 25 8.65 -7.28 -18.93
CA ALA A 25 7.62 -6.28 -19.20
C ALA A 25 6.66 -6.78 -20.28
N GLN A 26 5.36 -6.64 -20.05
CA GLN A 26 4.31 -7.06 -20.97
C GLN A 26 3.42 -5.87 -21.36
N LYS A 27 2.85 -5.92 -22.56
CA LYS A 27 1.89 -4.91 -23.01
C LYS A 27 0.58 -5.04 -22.21
N TRP A 28 0.19 -3.97 -21.54
CA TRP A 28 -1.11 -3.82 -20.88
C TRP A 28 -1.81 -2.59 -21.46
N GLY A 29 -2.70 -2.82 -22.43
CA GLY A 29 -3.33 -1.73 -23.19
C GLY A 29 -2.29 -0.86 -23.92
N ASN A 30 -2.27 0.43 -23.61
CA ASN A 30 -1.33 1.42 -24.17
C ASN A 30 -0.04 1.59 -23.34
N SER A 31 0.21 0.71 -22.37
CA SER A 31 1.36 0.82 -21.47
C SER A 31 2.07 -0.52 -21.28
N LEU A 32 3.19 -0.49 -20.56
CA LEU A 32 3.90 -1.69 -20.12
C LEU A 32 3.57 -1.96 -18.65
N GLY A 33 3.39 -3.24 -18.32
CA GLY A 33 3.22 -3.74 -16.96
C GLY A 33 4.26 -4.78 -16.63
N ILE A 34 4.68 -4.83 -15.36
CA ILE A 34 5.47 -5.91 -14.78
C ILE A 34 4.64 -6.62 -13.72
N ARG A 35 4.79 -7.95 -13.61
CA ARG A 35 4.22 -8.68 -12.48
C ARG A 35 5.14 -8.51 -11.28
N ILE A 36 4.56 -8.15 -10.14
CA ILE A 36 5.27 -8.15 -8.86
C ILE A 36 5.03 -9.52 -8.21
N PRO A 37 6.08 -10.32 -7.96
CA PRO A 37 5.93 -11.59 -7.26
C PRO A 37 5.26 -11.42 -5.91
N LYS A 38 4.42 -12.39 -5.51
CA LYS A 38 3.65 -12.35 -4.26
C LYS A 38 4.53 -12.06 -3.03
N GLU A 39 5.66 -12.75 -2.92
CA GLU A 39 6.59 -12.55 -1.80
C GLU A 39 7.16 -11.12 -1.74
N ALA A 40 7.44 -10.50 -2.89
CA ALA A 40 7.91 -9.12 -2.95
C ALA A 40 6.80 -8.16 -2.52
N ALA A 41 5.56 -8.38 -2.97
CA ALA A 41 4.41 -7.56 -2.64
C ALA A 41 4.09 -7.58 -1.14
N GLU A 42 4.09 -8.77 -0.52
CA GLU A 42 3.82 -8.94 0.92
C GLU A 42 4.88 -8.22 1.78
N ARG A 43 6.15 -8.27 1.40
CA ARG A 43 7.25 -7.60 2.12
C ARG A 43 7.10 -6.08 2.18
N ILE A 44 6.53 -5.47 1.14
CA ILE A 44 6.30 -4.01 1.09
C ILE A 44 4.86 -3.62 1.42
N GLY A 45 4.01 -4.60 1.78
CA GLY A 45 2.63 -4.40 2.20
C GLY A 45 1.75 -3.79 1.11
N ILE A 46 1.86 -4.27 -0.13
CA ILE A 46 0.97 -3.87 -1.22
C ILE A 46 0.03 -4.99 -1.62
N ASP A 47 -1.24 -4.63 -1.79
CA ASP A 47 -2.30 -5.49 -2.29
C ASP A 47 -2.88 -4.93 -3.60
N GLN A 48 -3.78 -5.70 -4.22
CA GLN A 48 -4.54 -5.22 -5.38
C GLN A 48 -5.25 -3.89 -5.06
N GLY A 49 -5.07 -2.90 -5.92
CA GLY A 49 -5.66 -1.56 -5.74
C GLY A 49 -4.83 -0.61 -4.87
N SER A 50 -3.66 -1.02 -4.39
CA SER A 50 -2.73 -0.12 -3.69
C SER A 50 -2.26 1.01 -4.60
N GLU A 51 -2.33 2.25 -4.11
CA GLU A 51 -1.76 3.40 -4.81
C GLU A 51 -0.23 3.38 -4.72
N MET A 52 0.42 3.57 -5.86
CA MET A 52 1.88 3.58 -5.98
C MET A 52 2.35 4.93 -6.51
N GLU A 53 3.45 5.42 -5.96
CA GLU A 53 4.23 6.52 -6.51
C GLU A 53 5.31 5.94 -7.44
N LEU A 54 5.33 6.41 -8.69
CA LEU A 54 6.30 6.02 -9.70
C LEU A 54 7.22 7.19 -9.98
N ASN A 55 8.53 7.00 -9.75
CA ASN A 55 9.56 7.98 -10.07
C ASN A 55 10.54 7.41 -11.09
N VAL A 56 10.85 8.19 -12.13
CA VAL A 56 11.79 7.83 -13.19
C VAL A 56 13.06 8.68 -13.07
N ILE A 57 14.19 8.04 -12.87
CA ILE A 57 15.51 8.66 -12.87
C ILE A 57 16.15 8.39 -14.24
N GLY A 58 15.75 9.19 -15.24
CA GLY A 58 16.02 8.91 -16.66
C GLY A 58 17.51 8.77 -17.02
N LYS A 59 18.40 9.51 -16.34
CA LYS A 59 19.85 9.42 -16.57
C LYS A 59 20.46 8.07 -16.15
N GLU A 60 19.84 7.41 -15.18
CA GLU A 60 20.32 6.15 -14.59
C GLU A 60 19.52 4.95 -15.13
N GLY A 61 18.45 5.18 -15.88
CA GLY A 61 17.55 4.12 -16.35
C GLY A 61 16.79 3.43 -15.21
N ILE A 62 16.66 4.10 -14.06
CA ILE A 62 16.03 3.53 -12.86
C ILE A 62 14.58 3.99 -12.75
N ILE A 63 13.69 3.02 -12.54
CA ILE A 63 12.32 3.27 -12.10
C ILE A 63 12.21 2.84 -10.65
N THR A 64 11.70 3.71 -9.79
CA THR A 64 11.39 3.37 -8.39
C THR A 64 9.88 3.40 -8.19
N LEU A 65 9.37 2.38 -7.49
CA LEU A 65 7.98 2.28 -7.08
C LEU A 65 7.92 2.30 -5.56
N LYS A 66 7.07 3.15 -4.99
CA LYS A 66 6.85 3.22 -3.54
C LYS A 66 5.36 3.20 -3.26
N PRO A 67 4.88 2.43 -2.26
CA PRO A 67 3.50 2.53 -1.82
C PRO A 67 3.23 3.97 -1.37
N LYS A 68 2.17 4.59 -1.87
CA LYS A 68 1.79 5.95 -1.48
C LYS A 68 1.26 5.90 -0.05
N ARG A 69 2.13 6.14 0.92
CA ARG A 69 1.76 6.24 2.34
C ARG A 69 1.08 7.57 2.60
N ALA A 70 -0.25 7.58 2.47
CA ALA A 70 -1.19 8.26 3.35
C ALA A 70 -2.52 8.42 2.62
N ARG A 71 -3.54 7.65 3.04
CA ARG A 71 -4.85 8.32 3.17
C ARG A 71 -4.61 9.49 4.11
N LYS A 72 -5.08 10.69 3.73
CA LYS A 72 -5.07 11.84 4.63
C LYS A 72 -5.69 11.36 5.94
N LYS A 73 -4.90 11.38 7.02
CA LYS A 73 -5.38 11.00 8.35
C LYS A 73 -6.25 12.14 8.80
N TYR A 74 -7.54 12.05 8.52
CA TYR A 74 -8.50 12.97 9.07
C TYR A 74 -8.73 12.62 10.53
N THR A 75 -8.75 13.63 11.38
CA THR A 75 -9.33 13.48 12.71
C THR A 75 -10.85 13.63 12.63
N LEU A 76 -11.58 13.10 13.61
CA LEU A 76 -13.02 13.32 13.68
C LEU A 76 -13.34 14.82 13.76
N ASP A 77 -12.57 15.57 14.55
CA ASP A 77 -12.72 17.01 14.71
C ASP A 77 -12.55 17.75 13.38
N GLU A 78 -11.56 17.37 12.56
CA GLU A 78 -11.36 17.93 11.22
C GLU A 78 -12.55 17.67 10.28
N LEU A 79 -13.18 16.50 10.37
CA LEU A 79 -14.34 16.17 9.53
C LEU A 79 -15.59 16.93 9.99
N ILE A 80 -15.83 17.00 11.30
CA ILE A 80 -16.98 17.72 11.86
C ILE A 80 -16.87 19.23 11.56
N ALA A 81 -15.68 19.81 11.66
CA ALA A 81 -15.45 21.22 11.36
C ALA A 81 -15.76 21.62 9.91
N GLN A 82 -15.84 20.66 8.98
CA GLN A 82 -16.17 20.89 7.57
C GLN A 82 -17.67 20.80 7.27
N ILE A 83 -18.53 20.45 8.24
CA ILE A 83 -19.98 20.38 8.04
C ILE A 83 -20.57 21.80 7.98
N THR A 84 -21.26 22.12 6.90
CA THR A 84 -21.98 23.38 6.69
C THR A 84 -23.48 23.10 6.52
N PRO A 85 -24.36 24.11 6.68
CA PRO A 85 -25.78 23.95 6.36
C PRO A 85 -26.01 23.47 4.92
N ASP A 86 -25.18 23.94 3.97
CA ASP A 86 -25.32 23.64 2.54
C ASP A 86 -24.86 22.23 2.14
N ASN A 87 -23.94 21.61 2.90
CA ASN A 87 -23.42 20.25 2.63
C ASN A 87 -24.05 19.16 3.52
N ARG A 88 -25.01 19.54 4.37
CA ARG A 88 -25.72 18.60 5.23
C ARG A 88 -26.72 17.81 4.39
N HIS A 89 -26.43 16.52 4.21
CA HIS A 89 -27.34 15.60 3.54
C HIS A 89 -28.55 15.33 4.44
N GLN A 90 -29.74 15.22 3.84
CA GLN A 90 -30.93 14.76 4.55
C GLN A 90 -30.86 13.25 4.78
N GLU A 91 -31.66 12.78 5.73
CA GLU A 91 -31.88 11.34 5.88
C GLU A 91 -32.43 10.77 4.57
N ILE A 92 -31.88 9.62 4.17
CA ILE A 92 -32.35 8.87 3.02
C ILE A 92 -33.20 7.73 3.58
N ASP A 93 -34.49 7.74 3.27
CA ASP A 93 -35.36 6.60 3.52
C ASP A 93 -35.00 5.48 2.53
N LEU A 94 -34.40 4.41 3.05
CA LEU A 94 -34.04 3.23 2.27
C LEU A 94 -35.21 2.23 2.15
N GLY A 95 -36.37 2.54 2.74
CA GLY A 95 -37.52 1.64 2.83
C GLY A 95 -37.36 0.58 3.93
N THR A 96 -38.26 -0.39 3.93
CA THR A 96 -38.23 -1.50 4.90
C THR A 96 -37.38 -2.65 4.38
N GLU A 97 -36.28 -2.94 5.08
CA GLU A 97 -35.52 -4.19 4.93
C GLU A 97 -35.50 -4.96 6.26
N GLY A 98 -35.62 -6.30 6.20
CA GLY A 98 -35.68 -7.18 7.37
C GLY A 98 -37.11 -7.64 7.74
N ARG A 99 -37.21 -8.68 8.58
CA ARG A 99 -38.48 -9.21 9.15
C ARG A 99 -38.45 -9.12 10.68
N GLU A 100 -38.02 -8.00 11.21
CA GLU A 100 -38.01 -7.81 12.65
C GLU A 100 -39.46 -7.57 13.11
N LEU A 101 -39.93 -8.39 14.03
CA LEU A 101 -41.24 -8.23 14.66
C LEU A 101 -41.09 -7.14 15.72
N ILE A 102 -41.61 -5.95 15.42
CA ILE A 102 -41.80 -4.83 16.34
C ILE A 102 -42.95 -5.11 17.30
#